data_AF-A0AA89APA2-F1
#
_entry.id   AF-A0AA89APA2-F1
#
_cell.length_a   1.000
_cell.length_b   1.000
_cell.length_c   1.000
_cell.angle_alpha   90.00
_cell.angle_beta   90.00
_cell.angle_gamma   90.00
#
_symmetry.space_group_name_H-M   'P 1'
#
loop_
_entity.id
_entity.type
_entity.pdbx_description
1 polymer ?
#
loop_
_entity_poly.entity_id
_entity_poly.type
_entity_poly.pdbx_seq_one_letter_code
_entity_poly.pdbx_strand_id
1 'polypeptide(L)'
;RPPSSLLLTISMEIVNTLSELHSHPESLFLYLKTVVEVHSSGTLSFSSLRKIDTLDVLGGRSARDKFDRIEAYLKRISEFPKFLRNHSVDITDEMIELYLELLCRYERSSVLKFLETFESYRVEHCLRLCQEYGIIDAAAFLLERVGIVGNALSLTLSGLNDKFIMLDAAVGALVSDNGVEPLHTVLKNKEVNDILDIVHACIGLCQRNSPRLDPGESEFLWFQLLDS
;
A
#
# COMPACT_ATOMS: atom_id res chain seq x y z
N ARG A 1 30.15 16.58 -12.74
CA ARG A 1 29.03 16.42 -13.71
C ARG A 1 29.34 15.20 -14.56
N PRO A 2 28.53 14.14 -14.54
CA PRO A 2 28.69 13.09 -15.53
C PRO A 2 28.45 13.67 -16.93
N PRO A 3 29.14 13.17 -17.98
CA PRO A 3 28.91 13.62 -19.34
C PRO A 3 27.46 13.33 -19.75
N SER A 4 26.85 14.29 -20.43
CA SER A 4 25.44 14.28 -20.86
C SER A 4 25.06 13.02 -21.65
N SER A 5 26.03 12.40 -22.33
CA SER A 5 25.86 11.15 -23.07
C SER A 5 25.61 9.94 -22.16
N LEU A 6 26.25 9.86 -20.99
CA LEU A 6 26.04 8.74 -20.06
C LEU A 6 24.63 8.78 -19.46
N LEU A 7 24.15 9.97 -19.08
CA LEU A 7 22.79 10.14 -18.57
C LEU A 7 21.72 9.74 -19.60
N LEU A 8 21.95 10.08 -20.87
CA LEU A 8 21.07 9.66 -21.97
C LEU A 8 21.08 8.14 -22.18
N THR A 9 22.26 7.49 -22.15
CA THR A 9 22.36 6.03 -22.27
C THR A 9 21.61 5.32 -21.16
N ILE A 10 21.73 5.80 -19.92
CA ILE A 10 21.08 5.17 -18.76
C ILE A 10 19.55 5.38 -18.81
N SER A 11 19.09 6.57 -19.19
CA SER A 11 17.67 6.83 -19.41
C SER A 11 17.09 5.88 -20.47
N MET A 12 17.85 5.60 -21.54
CA MET A 12 17.45 4.68 -22.61
C MET A 12 17.44 3.22 -22.16
N GLU A 13 18.38 2.80 -21.30
CA GLU A 13 18.40 1.46 -20.69
C GLU A 13 17.20 1.24 -19.75
N ILE A 14 16.76 2.27 -19.01
CA ILE A 14 15.59 2.18 -18.12
C ILE A 14 14.31 2.02 -18.94
N VAL A 15 14.16 2.81 -20.01
CA VAL A 15 13.00 2.67 -20.92
C VAL A 15 12.99 1.28 -21.59
N ASN A 16 14.15 0.79 -22.03
CA ASN A 16 14.25 -0.55 -22.61
C ASN A 16 13.90 -1.65 -21.61
N THR A 17 14.43 -1.58 -20.39
CA THR A 17 14.12 -2.56 -19.33
C THR A 17 12.63 -2.53 -18.95
N LEU A 18 12.01 -1.35 -18.86
CA LEU A 18 10.56 -1.24 -18.67
C LEU A 18 9.80 -1.93 -19.80
N SER A 19 10.18 -1.67 -21.07
CA SER A 19 9.57 -2.30 -22.25
C SER A 19 9.63 -3.83 -22.23
N GLU A 20 10.75 -4.41 -21.81
CA GLU A 20 10.92 -5.85 -21.69
C GLU A 20 10.10 -6.42 -20.54
N LEU A 21 10.07 -5.71 -19.41
CA LEU A 21 9.38 -6.12 -18.18
C LEU A 21 7.86 -5.98 -18.26
N HIS A 22 7.30 -5.20 -19.21
CA HIS A 22 5.85 -5.11 -19.40
C HIS A 22 5.17 -6.45 -19.67
N SER A 23 5.91 -7.44 -20.21
CA SER A 23 5.41 -8.80 -20.40
C SER A 23 5.43 -9.67 -19.12
N HIS A 24 6.02 -9.17 -18.03
CA HIS A 24 6.25 -9.89 -16.77
C HIS A 24 5.88 -8.99 -15.56
N PRO A 25 4.59 -8.88 -15.19
CA PRO A 25 4.12 -7.85 -14.26
C PRO A 25 4.67 -8.00 -12.83
N GLU A 26 4.95 -9.20 -12.34
CA GLU A 26 5.59 -9.40 -11.03
C GLU A 26 7.04 -8.89 -11.03
N SER A 27 7.77 -9.13 -12.12
CA SER A 27 9.16 -8.67 -12.25
C SER A 27 9.21 -7.15 -12.39
N LEU A 28 8.29 -6.59 -13.17
CA LEU A 28 8.07 -5.16 -13.29
C LEU A 28 7.75 -4.51 -11.94
N PHE A 29 6.85 -5.11 -11.16
CA PHE A 29 6.49 -4.63 -9.82
C PHE A 29 7.71 -4.58 -8.90
N LEU A 30 8.50 -5.66 -8.85
CA LEU A 30 9.71 -5.71 -8.03
C LEU A 30 10.74 -4.66 -8.49
N TYR A 31 10.91 -4.49 -9.80
CA TYR A 31 11.81 -3.47 -10.35
C TYR A 31 11.37 -2.06 -9.94
N LEU A 32 10.11 -1.69 -10.17
CA LEU A 32 9.59 -0.37 -9.83
C LEU A 32 9.61 -0.12 -8.32
N LYS A 33 9.23 -1.11 -7.51
CA LYS A 33 9.33 -1.04 -6.04
C LYS A 33 10.74 -0.71 -5.60
N THR A 34 11.73 -1.37 -6.20
CA THR A 34 13.15 -1.16 -5.92
C THR A 34 13.60 0.25 -6.29
N VAL A 35 13.22 0.73 -7.48
CA VAL A 35 13.57 2.07 -7.97
C VAL A 35 12.96 3.14 -7.07
N VAL A 36 11.67 3.02 -6.74
CA VAL A 36 10.94 3.97 -5.88
C VAL A 36 11.51 3.96 -4.46
N GLU A 37 11.78 2.79 -3.86
CA GLU A 37 12.32 2.70 -2.50
C GLU A 37 13.74 3.27 -2.40
N VAL A 38 14.59 3.04 -3.41
CA VAL A 38 15.93 3.65 -3.45
C VAL A 38 15.83 5.16 -3.62
N HIS A 39 14.91 5.65 -4.45
CA HIS A 39 14.72 7.08 -4.63
C HIS A 39 14.24 7.77 -3.35
N SER A 40 13.26 7.18 -2.65
CA SER A 40 12.69 7.76 -1.42
C SER A 40 13.59 7.62 -0.20
N SER A 41 14.20 6.45 0.02
CA SER A 41 14.97 6.15 1.24
C SER A 41 16.48 6.23 1.07
N GLY A 42 16.96 6.30 -0.17
CA GLY A 42 18.37 6.24 -0.49
C GLY A 42 19.03 4.88 -0.22
N THR A 43 18.29 3.84 0.19
CA THR A 43 18.84 2.53 0.56
C THR A 43 17.90 1.38 0.21
N LEU A 44 18.37 0.14 0.30
CA LEU A 44 17.53 -1.06 0.27
C LEU A 44 17.97 -2.01 1.37
N SER A 45 17.01 -2.53 2.12
CA SER A 45 17.28 -3.49 3.18
C SER A 45 17.14 -4.92 2.68
N PHE A 46 18.27 -5.65 2.65
CA PHE A 46 18.29 -7.10 2.35
C PHE A 46 18.31 -7.97 3.61
N SER A 47 17.98 -7.41 4.79
CA SER A 47 18.06 -8.13 6.06
C SER A 47 17.13 -9.35 6.12
N SER A 48 15.98 -9.30 5.44
CA SER A 48 15.03 -10.42 5.35
C SER A 48 15.59 -11.61 4.58
N LEU A 49 16.45 -11.38 3.57
CA LEU A 49 17.07 -12.46 2.80
C LEU A 49 18.16 -13.19 3.60
N ARG A 50 18.84 -12.49 4.51
CA ARG A 50 19.83 -13.09 5.42
C ARG A 50 19.23 -13.96 6.51
N LYS A 51 17.92 -13.86 6.79
CA LYS A 51 17.26 -14.72 7.77
C LYS A 51 17.05 -16.15 7.25
N ILE A 52 16.94 -16.30 5.92
CA ILE A 52 16.81 -17.60 5.25
C ILE A 52 18.06 -18.47 5.45
N ASP A 53 19.23 -17.86 5.66
CA ASP A 53 20.50 -18.55 5.92
C ASP A 53 20.52 -19.34 7.23
N THR A 54 19.59 -19.09 8.16
CA THR A 54 19.64 -19.71 9.50
C THR A 54 18.79 -20.96 9.67
N LEU A 55 17.90 -21.31 8.72
CA LEU A 55 16.91 -22.36 8.96
C LEU A 55 17.10 -23.70 8.23
N ASP A 56 18.11 -23.90 7.38
CA ASP A 56 18.23 -25.20 6.69
C ASP A 56 19.64 -25.56 6.18
N VAL A 57 20.53 -25.96 7.09
CA VAL A 57 21.77 -26.65 6.70
C VAL A 57 21.98 -27.91 7.55
N LEU A 58 21.14 -28.92 7.29
CA LEU A 58 21.51 -30.32 7.47
C LEU A 58 22.11 -30.86 6.15
N GLY A 59 23.44 -30.85 6.05
CA GLY A 59 24.24 -31.87 5.34
C GLY A 59 24.50 -31.74 3.82
N GLY A 60 25.76 -31.48 3.43
CA GLY A 60 26.36 -31.90 2.14
C GLY A 60 27.26 -30.87 1.44
N ARG A 61 28.32 -31.33 0.73
CA ARG A 61 29.22 -30.47 -0.09
C ARG A 61 28.47 -29.67 -1.17
N SER A 62 27.35 -30.19 -1.67
CA SER A 62 26.47 -29.53 -2.64
C SER A 62 25.72 -28.32 -2.06
N ALA A 63 25.56 -28.23 -0.74
CA ALA A 63 24.90 -27.09 -0.08
C ALA A 63 25.84 -25.88 0.02
N ARG A 64 27.16 -26.11 0.09
CA ARG A 64 28.19 -25.06 0.21
C ARG A 64 28.36 -24.27 -1.08
N ASP A 65 28.41 -24.97 -2.22
CA ASP A 65 28.44 -24.34 -3.56
C ASP A 65 27.17 -23.51 -3.85
N LYS A 66 26.01 -23.98 -3.37
CA LYS A 66 24.74 -23.24 -3.48
C LYS A 66 24.76 -21.98 -2.62
N PHE A 67 25.33 -22.06 -1.42
CA PHE A 67 25.50 -20.93 -0.51
C PHE A 67 26.42 -19.87 -1.10
N ASP A 68 27.59 -20.26 -1.61
CA ASP A 68 28.54 -19.33 -2.24
C ASP A 68 27.92 -18.60 -3.44
N ARG A 69 27.08 -19.29 -4.23
CA ARG A 69 26.30 -18.66 -5.32
C ARG A 69 25.26 -17.66 -4.83
N ILE A 70 24.55 -17.97 -3.75
CA ILE A 70 23.55 -17.07 -3.15
C ILE A 70 24.24 -15.85 -2.56
N GLU A 71 25.35 -16.03 -1.85
CA GLU A 71 26.12 -14.94 -1.26
C GLU A 71 26.70 -14.01 -2.35
N ALA A 72 27.25 -14.58 -3.42
CA ALA A 72 27.71 -13.81 -4.57
C ALA A 72 26.58 -13.00 -5.23
N TYR A 73 25.38 -13.57 -5.32
CA TYR A 73 24.19 -12.91 -5.84
C TYR A 73 23.72 -11.77 -4.94
N LEU A 74 23.63 -12.01 -3.62
CA LEU A 74 23.26 -10.99 -2.62
C LEU A 74 24.25 -9.83 -2.61
N LYS A 75 25.55 -10.11 -2.73
CA LYS A 75 26.58 -9.09 -2.86
C LYS A 75 26.34 -8.24 -4.11
N ARG A 76 26.02 -8.86 -5.24
CA ARG A 76 25.75 -8.15 -6.51
C ARG A 76 24.51 -7.25 -6.42
N ILE A 77 23.43 -7.72 -5.79
CA ILE A 77 22.23 -6.91 -5.59
C ILE A 77 22.49 -5.77 -4.59
N SER A 78 23.33 -5.98 -3.57
CA SER A 78 23.64 -4.92 -2.59
C SER A 78 24.36 -3.70 -3.18
N GLU A 79 24.98 -3.85 -4.36
CA GLU A 79 25.58 -2.75 -5.11
C GLU A 79 24.54 -1.96 -5.93
N PHE A 80 23.34 -2.50 -6.16
CA PHE A 80 22.30 -1.88 -6.98
C PHE A 80 21.81 -0.51 -6.46
N PRO A 81 21.58 -0.30 -5.15
CA PRO A 81 21.27 1.04 -4.62
C PRO A 81 22.38 2.07 -4.86
N LYS A 82 23.65 1.64 -4.85
CA LYS A 82 24.78 2.54 -5.16
C LYS A 82 24.78 2.89 -6.64
N PHE A 83 24.48 1.91 -7.51
CA PHE A 83 24.31 2.14 -8.93
C PHE A 83 23.20 3.16 -9.21
N LEU A 84 22.01 2.98 -8.64
CA LEU A 84 20.89 3.92 -8.81
C LEU A 84 21.13 5.31 -8.24
N ARG A 85 21.90 5.45 -7.14
CA ARG A 85 22.28 6.79 -6.64
C ARG A 85 23.28 7.52 -7.52
N ASN A 86 24.20 6.78 -8.14
CA ASN A 86 25.22 7.36 -9.02
C ASN A 86 24.66 7.74 -10.40
N HIS A 87 23.49 7.20 -10.74
CA HIS A 87 22.82 7.42 -12.00
C HIS A 87 21.41 7.93 -11.69
N SER A 88 21.22 9.25 -11.69
CA SER A 88 19.92 9.88 -11.40
C SER A 88 18.83 9.28 -12.29
N VAL A 89 18.06 8.36 -11.72
CA VAL A 89 16.85 7.86 -12.36
C VAL A 89 15.78 8.89 -12.08
N ASP A 90 15.44 9.66 -13.10
CA ASP A 90 14.28 10.54 -13.03
C ASP A 90 13.04 9.65 -13.02
N ILE A 91 12.40 9.57 -11.86
CA ILE A 91 11.14 8.87 -11.71
C ILE A 91 10.05 9.74 -12.34
N THR A 92 9.47 9.26 -13.44
CA THR A 92 8.39 9.98 -14.12
C THR A 92 7.03 9.68 -13.50
N ASP A 93 6.04 10.53 -13.77
CA ASP A 93 4.66 10.32 -13.33
C ASP A 93 4.10 8.99 -13.84
N GLU A 94 4.42 8.59 -15.07
CA GLU A 94 3.99 7.32 -15.66
C GLU A 94 4.55 6.11 -14.92
N MET A 95 5.80 6.20 -14.45
CA MET A 95 6.41 5.13 -13.64
C MET A 95 5.73 5.00 -12.29
N ILE A 96 5.35 6.13 -11.67
CA ILE A 96 4.63 6.14 -10.39
C ILE A 96 3.22 5.60 -10.53
N GLU A 97 2.51 5.96 -11.59
CA GLU A 97 1.17 5.44 -11.85
C GLU A 97 1.18 3.93 -12.08
N LEU A 98 2.11 3.46 -12.93
CA LEU A 98 2.30 2.04 -13.17
C LEU A 98 2.68 1.30 -11.88
N TYR A 99 3.57 1.90 -11.07
CA TYR A 99 3.92 1.33 -9.78
C TYR A 99 2.72 1.25 -8.84
N LEU A 100 1.91 2.32 -8.76
CA LEU A 100 0.71 2.35 -7.93
C LEU A 100 -0.32 1.31 -8.39
N GLU A 101 -0.56 1.17 -9.70
CA GLU A 101 -1.45 0.14 -10.25
C GLU A 101 -0.99 -1.26 -9.82
N LEU A 102 0.30 -1.55 -9.96
CA LEU A 102 0.88 -2.83 -9.54
C LEU A 102 0.81 -3.00 -8.01
N LEU A 103 0.99 -1.93 -7.24
CA LEU A 103 0.82 -1.95 -5.78
C LEU A 103 -0.64 -2.28 -5.40
N CYS A 104 -1.61 -1.74 -6.13
CA CYS A 104 -3.03 -2.07 -5.96
C CYS A 104 -3.35 -3.54 -6.30
N ARG A 105 -2.57 -4.16 -7.19
CA ARG A 105 -2.74 -5.57 -7.57
C ARG A 105 -2.06 -6.54 -6.61
N TYR A 106 -0.82 -6.24 -6.21
CA TYR A 106 0.04 -7.19 -5.50
C TYR A 106 0.18 -6.92 -4.01
N GLU A 107 0.00 -5.68 -3.54
CA GLU A 107 0.27 -5.28 -2.15
C GLU A 107 -0.65 -4.15 -1.68
N ARG A 108 -1.96 -4.43 -1.71
CA ARG A 108 -3.04 -3.47 -1.43
C ARG A 108 -2.88 -2.71 -0.10
N SER A 109 -2.42 -3.39 0.95
CA SER A 109 -2.22 -2.79 2.28
C SER A 109 -1.13 -1.72 2.33
N SER A 110 -0.23 -1.68 1.33
CA SER A 110 0.87 -0.72 1.27
C SER A 110 0.52 0.53 0.46
N VAL A 111 -0.64 0.56 -0.20
CA VAL A 111 -1.07 1.66 -1.08
C VAL A 111 -1.23 2.98 -0.33
N LEU A 112 -1.99 2.99 0.77
CA LEU A 112 -2.17 4.20 1.59
C LEU A 112 -0.82 4.73 2.08
N LYS A 113 0.01 3.85 2.67
CA LYS A 113 1.34 4.23 3.17
C LYS A 113 2.22 4.82 2.07
N PHE A 114 2.17 4.28 0.85
CA PHE A 114 2.90 4.85 -0.27
C PHE A 114 2.39 6.27 -0.60
N LEU A 115 1.08 6.48 -0.67
CA LEU A 115 0.49 7.78 -0.97
C LEU A 115 0.74 8.83 0.12
N GLU A 116 0.90 8.41 1.38
CA GLU A 116 1.25 9.29 2.50
C GLU A 116 2.73 9.71 2.50
N THR A 117 3.61 8.85 1.98
CA THR A 117 5.07 9.03 2.08
C THR A 117 5.71 9.56 0.80
N PHE A 118 5.10 9.32 -0.36
CA PHE A 118 5.56 9.81 -1.64
C PHE A 118 4.81 11.11 -2.00
N GLU A 119 5.50 12.20 -2.32
CA GLU A 119 4.82 13.49 -2.55
C GLU A 119 4.51 13.79 -4.02
N SER A 120 5.20 13.13 -4.97
CA SER A 120 5.14 13.45 -6.40
C SER A 120 4.28 12.46 -7.17
N TYR A 121 2.97 12.68 -7.21
CA TYR A 121 2.05 11.88 -8.03
C TYR A 121 0.84 12.68 -8.51
N ARG A 122 0.21 12.22 -9.60
CA ARG A 122 -1.03 12.81 -10.13
C ARG A 122 -2.24 12.31 -9.35
N VAL A 123 -2.75 13.16 -8.46
CA VAL A 123 -3.80 12.82 -7.49
C VAL A 123 -5.03 12.22 -8.15
N GLU A 124 -5.51 12.81 -9.25
CA GLU A 124 -6.72 12.37 -9.96
C GLU A 124 -6.55 10.98 -10.58
N HIS A 125 -5.35 10.65 -11.07
CA HIS A 125 -5.08 9.32 -11.61
C HIS A 125 -5.01 8.29 -10.50
N CYS A 126 -4.24 8.58 -9.44
CA CYS A 126 -4.13 7.70 -8.27
C CYS A 126 -5.50 7.42 -7.64
N LEU A 127 -6.37 8.43 -7.58
CA LEU A 127 -7.73 8.28 -7.06
C LEU A 127 -8.55 7.31 -7.90
N ARG A 128 -8.51 7.43 -9.24
CA ARG A 128 -9.22 6.50 -10.13
C ARG A 128 -8.73 5.05 -9.93
N LEU A 129 -7.42 4.84 -9.83
CA LEU A 129 -6.87 3.50 -9.56
C LEU A 129 -7.35 2.97 -8.21
N CYS A 130 -7.29 3.76 -7.15
CA CYS A 130 -7.75 3.31 -5.83
C CYS A 130 -9.26 2.94 -5.85
N GLN A 131 -10.08 3.70 -6.58
CA GLN A 131 -11.51 3.42 -6.74
C GLN A 131 -11.76 2.15 -7.56
N GLU A 132 -11.09 1.99 -8.71
CA GLU A 132 -11.22 0.83 -9.59
C GLU A 132 -10.84 -0.47 -8.88
N TYR A 133 -9.75 -0.43 -8.11
CA TYR A 133 -9.32 -1.57 -7.34
C TYR A 133 -10.11 -1.76 -6.05
N GLY A 134 -10.90 -0.79 -5.58
CA GLY A 134 -11.65 -0.88 -4.33
C GLY A 134 -10.78 -0.78 -3.07
N ILE A 135 -9.80 0.13 -3.06
CA ILE A 135 -8.92 0.43 -1.93
C ILE A 135 -9.45 1.69 -1.23
N ILE A 136 -10.36 1.47 -0.29
CA ILE A 136 -11.21 2.50 0.33
C ILE A 136 -10.41 3.55 1.10
N ASP A 137 -9.46 3.11 1.93
CA ASP A 137 -8.63 3.97 2.78
C ASP A 137 -7.75 4.91 1.95
N ALA A 138 -7.10 4.38 0.92
CA ALA A 138 -6.29 5.16 -0.03
C ALA A 138 -7.14 6.14 -0.85
N ALA A 139 -8.30 5.71 -1.35
CA ALA A 139 -9.20 6.58 -2.11
C ALA A 139 -9.78 7.71 -1.23
N ALA A 140 -10.18 7.41 0.00
CA ALA A 140 -10.66 8.40 0.97
C ALA A 140 -9.56 9.43 1.27
N PHE A 141 -8.32 8.99 1.51
CA PHE A 141 -7.18 9.88 1.70
C PHE A 141 -6.98 10.85 0.54
N LEU A 142 -7.04 10.37 -0.72
CA LEU A 142 -6.90 11.23 -1.90
C LEU A 142 -8.08 12.20 -2.06
N LEU A 143 -9.32 11.76 -1.75
CA LEU A 143 -10.51 12.61 -1.75
C LEU A 143 -10.40 13.75 -0.73
N GLU A 144 -9.86 13.48 0.46
CA GLU A 144 -9.58 14.52 1.45
C GLU A 144 -8.55 15.54 0.96
N ARG A 145 -7.52 15.09 0.22
CA ARG A 145 -6.49 15.97 -0.34
C ARG A 145 -7.03 16.92 -1.41
N VAL A 146 -8.00 16.48 -2.22
CA VAL A 146 -8.66 17.33 -3.22
C VAL A 146 -9.82 18.15 -2.64
N GLY A 147 -10.08 18.03 -1.33
CA GLY A 147 -11.14 18.77 -0.64
C GLY A 147 -12.55 18.21 -0.80
N ILE A 148 -12.71 17.04 -1.41
CA ILE A 148 -14.01 16.38 -1.58
C ILE A 148 -14.28 15.48 -0.36
N VAL A 149 -14.37 16.11 0.81
CA VAL A 149 -14.40 15.43 2.13
C VAL A 149 -15.67 14.59 2.32
N GLY A 150 -16.83 15.07 1.87
CA GLY A 150 -18.10 14.32 1.98
C GLY A 150 -18.08 12.99 1.23
N ASN A 151 -17.43 12.95 0.05
CA ASN A 151 -17.25 11.70 -0.70
C ASN A 151 -16.25 10.77 0.01
N ALA A 152 -15.20 11.33 0.62
CA ALA A 152 -14.26 10.53 1.41
C ALA A 152 -14.97 9.85 2.59
N LEU A 153 -15.85 10.58 3.29
CA LEU A 153 -16.66 10.04 4.37
C LEU A 153 -17.63 8.96 3.88
N SER A 154 -18.39 9.25 2.82
CA SER A 154 -19.34 8.29 2.22
C SER A 154 -18.63 7.01 1.77
N LEU A 155 -17.44 7.12 1.20
CA LEU A 155 -16.63 5.98 0.79
C LEU A 155 -16.10 5.20 2.00
N THR A 156 -15.66 5.87 3.07
CA THR A 156 -15.18 5.20 4.29
C THR A 156 -16.31 4.45 5.00
N LEU A 157 -17.52 5.01 4.98
CA LEU A 157 -18.75 4.37 5.48
C LEU A 157 -19.23 3.21 4.60
N SER A 158 -18.73 3.12 3.35
CA SER A 158 -19.16 2.05 2.45
C SER A 158 -18.81 0.68 3.03
N GLY A 159 -19.77 -0.23 3.00
CA GLY A 159 -19.63 -1.57 3.58
C GLY A 159 -19.90 -1.65 5.09
N LEU A 160 -20.16 -0.54 5.80
CA LEU A 160 -20.54 -0.57 7.22
C LEU A 160 -21.80 -1.41 7.44
N ASN A 161 -22.83 -1.21 6.62
CA ASN A 161 -24.06 -2.02 6.66
C ASN A 161 -23.78 -3.51 6.40
N ASP A 162 -22.87 -3.83 5.47
CA ASP A 162 -22.50 -5.23 5.20
C ASP A 162 -21.83 -5.87 6.42
N LYS A 163 -21.02 -5.10 7.17
CA LYS A 163 -20.43 -5.55 8.42
C LYS A 163 -21.49 -5.79 9.50
N PHE A 164 -22.52 -4.95 9.60
CA PHE A 164 -23.64 -5.19 10.49
C PHE A 164 -24.42 -6.45 10.14
N ILE A 165 -24.65 -6.72 8.84
CA ILE A 165 -25.28 -7.96 8.38
C ILE A 165 -24.41 -9.18 8.74
N MET A 166 -23.09 -9.10 8.56
CA MET A 166 -22.16 -10.16 8.96
C MET A 166 -22.18 -10.40 10.48
N LEU A 167 -22.25 -9.33 11.28
CA LEU A 167 -22.35 -9.41 12.72
C LEU A 167 -23.66 -10.09 13.15
N ASP A 168 -24.80 -9.71 12.57
CA ASP A 168 -26.10 -10.31 12.88
C ASP A 168 -26.10 -11.82 12.58
N ALA A 169 -25.54 -12.22 11.44
CA ALA A 169 -25.37 -13.62 11.09
C ALA A 169 -24.47 -14.38 12.08
N ALA A 170 -23.35 -13.77 12.50
CA ALA A 170 -22.43 -14.37 13.46
C ALA A 170 -23.08 -14.53 14.84
N VAL A 171 -23.83 -13.53 15.30
CA VAL A 171 -24.58 -13.59 16.57
C VAL A 171 -25.70 -14.63 16.50
N GLY A 172 -26.44 -14.69 15.39
CA GLY A 172 -27.49 -15.69 15.18
C GLY A 172 -26.97 -17.14 15.24
N ALA A 173 -25.76 -17.39 14.71
CA ALA A 173 -25.10 -18.68 14.80
C ALA A 173 -24.74 -19.06 16.24
N LEU A 174 -24.22 -18.11 17.04
CA LEU A 174 -23.85 -18.33 18.44
C LEU A 174 -25.06 -18.63 19.34
N VAL A 175 -26.18 -17.93 19.12
CA VAL A 175 -27.41 -18.14 19.93
C VAL A 175 -28.06 -19.50 19.65
N SER A 176 -27.85 -20.06 18.47
CA SER A 176 -28.42 -21.36 18.07
C SER A 176 -27.67 -22.56 18.67
N ASP A 177 -26.41 -22.39 19.07
CA ASP A 177 -25.55 -23.44 19.64
C ASP A 177 -25.52 -23.35 21.19
N ASN A 178 -26.68 -23.54 21.81
CA ASN A 178 -26.87 -23.99 23.20
C ASN A 178 -26.17 -23.23 24.36
N GLY A 179 -26.12 -21.90 24.33
CA GLY A 179 -25.88 -21.11 25.54
C GLY A 179 -25.71 -19.64 25.23
N VAL A 180 -26.28 -18.75 26.07
CA VAL A 180 -25.99 -17.32 26.01
C VAL A 180 -24.51 -17.15 26.34
N GLU A 181 -23.66 -17.09 25.32
CA GLU A 181 -22.27 -16.72 25.54
C GLU A 181 -22.21 -15.30 26.13
N PRO A 182 -21.26 -15.02 27.05
CA PRO A 182 -21.14 -13.71 27.64
C PRO A 182 -20.93 -12.65 26.54
N LEU A 183 -21.62 -11.52 26.63
CA LEU A 183 -21.49 -10.35 25.73
C LEU A 183 -20.03 -9.95 25.41
N HIS A 184 -19.10 -10.30 26.32
CA HIS A 184 -17.66 -10.14 26.18
C HIS A 184 -17.00 -11.02 25.10
N THR A 185 -17.57 -12.17 24.71
CA THR A 185 -17.07 -12.96 23.57
C THR A 185 -17.52 -12.34 22.25
N VAL A 186 -18.74 -11.80 22.19
CA VAL A 186 -19.25 -11.03 21.04
C VAL A 186 -18.42 -9.77 20.78
N LEU A 187 -18.00 -9.05 21.84
CA LEU A 187 -17.11 -7.88 21.70
C LEU A 187 -15.70 -8.21 21.19
N LYS A 188 -15.27 -9.48 21.31
CA LYS A 188 -14.01 -9.94 20.70
C LYS A 188 -14.19 -10.41 19.26
N ASN A 189 -15.41 -10.37 18.74
CA ASN A 189 -15.67 -10.83 17.40
C ASN A 189 -15.03 -9.91 16.37
N LYS A 190 -14.55 -10.51 15.27
CA LYS A 190 -13.88 -9.79 14.21
C LYS A 190 -14.78 -8.72 13.61
N GLU A 191 -16.06 -9.03 13.41
CA GLU A 191 -17.03 -8.10 12.80
C GLU A 191 -17.25 -6.85 13.65
N VAL A 192 -17.23 -6.98 14.99
CA VAL A 192 -17.31 -5.82 15.90
C VAL A 192 -16.08 -4.93 15.76
N ASN A 193 -14.88 -5.51 15.71
CA ASN A 193 -13.66 -4.75 15.51
C ASN A 193 -13.64 -4.06 14.13
N ASP A 194 -14.05 -4.76 13.07
CA ASP A 194 -14.16 -4.18 11.73
C ASP A 194 -15.13 -2.96 11.71
N ILE A 195 -16.27 -3.04 12.40
CA ILE A 195 -17.23 -1.93 12.55
C ILE A 195 -16.60 -0.77 13.32
N LEU A 196 -15.96 -1.06 14.45
CA LEU A 196 -15.29 -0.04 15.26
C LEU A 196 -14.19 0.67 14.48
N ASP A 197 -13.39 -0.06 13.70
CA ASP A 197 -12.33 0.50 12.87
C ASP A 197 -12.90 1.46 11.81
N ILE A 198 -14.01 1.09 11.15
CA ILE A 198 -14.70 1.98 10.19
C ILE A 198 -15.21 3.24 10.89
N VAL A 199 -15.90 3.10 12.02
CA VAL A 199 -16.45 4.25 12.77
C VAL A 199 -15.34 5.15 13.26
N HIS A 200 -14.25 4.60 13.80
CA HIS A 200 -13.08 5.38 14.21
C HIS A 200 -12.41 6.10 13.05
N ALA A 201 -12.30 5.46 11.87
CA ALA A 201 -11.78 6.10 10.68
C ALA A 201 -12.65 7.29 10.25
N CYS A 202 -13.98 7.13 10.28
CA CYS A 202 -14.95 8.19 9.95
C CYS A 202 -14.90 9.35 10.94
N ILE A 203 -14.87 9.06 12.25
CA ILE A 203 -14.72 10.08 13.30
C ILE A 203 -13.41 10.85 13.08
N GLY A 204 -12.30 10.14 12.87
CA GLY A 204 -11.02 10.76 12.59
C GLY A 204 -11.06 11.65 11.34
N LEU A 205 -11.84 11.26 10.33
CA LEU A 205 -12.04 12.01 9.09
C LEU A 205 -12.78 13.30 9.37
N CYS A 206 -13.93 13.24 10.05
CA CYS A 206 -14.68 14.43 10.42
C CYS A 206 -13.81 15.37 11.28
N GLN A 207 -13.10 14.85 12.29
CA GLN A 207 -12.26 15.64 13.19
C GLN A 207 -11.13 16.38 12.47
N ARG A 208 -10.38 15.72 11.58
CA ARG A 208 -9.23 16.34 10.89
C ARG A 208 -9.62 17.28 9.75
N ASN A 209 -10.87 17.22 9.30
CA ASN A 209 -11.40 18.10 8.24
C ASN A 209 -12.21 19.28 8.81
N SER A 210 -12.84 19.14 9.97
CA SER A 210 -13.66 20.20 10.57
C SER A 210 -12.97 21.58 10.64
N PRO A 211 -11.66 21.71 10.98
CA PRO A 211 -11.02 23.02 11.11
C PRO A 211 -10.81 23.77 9.78
N ARG A 212 -10.85 23.07 8.64
CA ARG A 212 -10.63 23.67 7.30
C ARG A 212 -11.92 23.89 6.52
N LEU A 213 -13.03 23.33 6.99
CA LEU A 213 -14.37 23.49 6.41
C LEU A 213 -15.06 24.70 7.04
N ASP A 214 -16.03 25.29 6.35
CA ASP A 214 -16.91 26.26 6.99
C ASP A 214 -17.85 25.58 8.00
N PRO A 215 -18.44 26.33 8.96
CA PRO A 215 -19.27 25.74 10.00
C PRO A 215 -20.43 24.90 9.49
N GLY A 216 -21.06 25.28 8.36
CA GLY A 216 -22.19 24.54 7.79
C GLY A 216 -21.74 23.25 7.11
N GLU A 217 -20.64 23.29 6.36
CA GLU A 217 -20.03 22.08 5.77
C GLU A 217 -19.56 21.10 6.86
N SER A 218 -18.96 21.62 7.93
CA SER A 218 -18.53 20.82 9.07
C SER A 218 -19.72 20.15 9.77
N GLU A 219 -20.79 20.89 10.05
CA GLU A 219 -22.02 20.36 10.64
C GLU A 219 -22.64 19.27 9.75
N PHE A 220 -22.77 19.54 8.45
CA PHE A 220 -23.27 18.56 7.48
C PHE A 220 -22.45 17.27 7.48
N LEU A 221 -21.12 17.38 7.52
CA LEU A 221 -20.22 16.22 7.53
C LEU A 221 -20.43 15.35 8.79
N TRP A 222 -20.63 15.97 9.95
CA TRP A 222 -20.92 15.24 11.19
C TRP A 222 -22.31 14.60 11.19
N PHE A 223 -23.33 15.30 10.68
CA PHE A 223 -24.67 14.71 10.56
C PHE A 223 -24.71 13.54 9.59
N GLN A 224 -24.00 13.62 8.46
CA GLN A 224 -23.88 12.50 7.54
C GLN A 224 -23.35 11.25 8.27
N LEU A 225 -22.34 11.38 9.13
CA LEU A 225 -21.83 10.26 9.93
C LEU A 225 -22.86 9.74 10.96
N LEU A 226 -23.56 10.64 11.65
CA LEU A 226 -24.51 10.26 12.70
C LEU A 226 -25.80 9.63 12.16
N ASP A 227 -26.19 9.98 10.93
CA ASP A 227 -27.39 9.46 10.26
C ASP A 227 -27.12 8.15 9.48
N SER A 228 -25.86 7.68 9.44
CA SER A 228 -25.43 6.48 8.70
C SER A 228 -25.71 5.16 9.40
#